data_AF-A0A1R1C8K9-F1
#
_entry.id   AF-A0A1R1C8K9-F1
#
_cell.length_a   1.000
_cell.length_b   1.000
_cell.length_c   1.000
_cell.angle_alpha   90.00
_cell.angle_beta   90.00
_cell.angle_gamma   90.00
#
_symmetry.space_group_name_H-M   'P 1'
#
loop_
_entity.id
_entity.type
_entity.pdbx_description
1 polymer ?
#
loop_
_entity_poly.entity_id
_entity_poly.type
_entity_poly.pdbx_seq_one_letter_code
_entity_poly.pdbx_strand_id
1 'polypeptide(L)'
;MQATNARFIERDYYKQLIETNSELLTDIQIEKILHTTDSYWLDLTFKFFEDGSLVIIDNHTEQNFPLKDLKGAAFDFYVKQRIMMIRAHLKSKVLQTA
;
A
#
# COMPACT_ATOMS: atom_id res chain seq x y z
N MET A 1 -21.27 -3.62 6.06
CA MET A 1 -19.97 -3.93 6.70
C MET A 1 -19.07 -2.72 6.51
N GLN A 2 -18.50 -2.19 7.59
CA GLN A 2 -17.58 -1.07 7.50
C GLN A 2 -16.24 -1.57 6.94
N ALA A 3 -15.68 -0.86 5.98
CA ALA A 3 -14.41 -1.21 5.35
C ALA A 3 -13.47 0.00 5.39
N THR A 4 -12.19 -0.27 5.67
CA THR A 4 -11.13 0.73 5.57
C THR A 4 -10.43 0.55 4.23
N ASN A 5 -10.41 1.62 3.42
CA ASN A 5 -9.76 1.61 2.12
C ASN A 5 -8.36 2.21 2.23
N ALA A 6 -7.38 1.56 1.63
CA ALA A 6 -6.03 2.10 1.45
C ALA A 6 -5.65 2.01 -0.04
N ARG A 7 -5.35 3.15 -0.66
CA ARG A 7 -4.86 3.18 -2.05
C ARG A 7 -3.35 3.06 -2.06
N PHE A 8 -2.84 2.26 -2.97
CA PHE A 8 -1.43 2.05 -3.24
C PHE A 8 -1.15 2.42 -4.69
N ILE A 9 -0.24 3.36 -4.89
CA ILE A 9 0.31 3.69 -6.20
C ILE A 9 1.79 3.34 -6.12
N GLU A 10 2.23 2.37 -6.92
CA GLU A 10 3.59 1.82 -6.84
C GLU A 10 4.66 2.87 -7.11
N ARG A 11 4.39 3.76 -8.06
CA ARG A 11 5.25 4.90 -8.36
C ARG A 11 5.46 5.80 -7.15
N ASP A 12 4.38 6.12 -6.43
CA ASP A 12 4.43 6.99 -5.26
C ASP A 12 5.15 6.29 -4.10
N TYR A 13 4.98 4.97 -3.96
CA TYR A 13 5.73 4.18 -3.00
C TYR A 13 7.24 4.26 -3.25
N TYR A 14 7.68 4.09 -4.50
CA TYR A 14 9.11 4.19 -4.84
C TYR A 14 9.63 5.62 -4.70
N LYS A 15 8.84 6.62 -5.07
CA LYS A 15 9.18 8.03 -4.84
C LYS A 15 9.46 8.28 -3.36
N GLN A 16 8.51 7.92 -2.48
CA GLN A 16 8.65 8.07 -1.05
C GLN A 16 9.85 7.28 -0.49
N LEU A 17 10.09 6.07 -1.01
CA LEU A 17 11.23 5.27 -0.60
C LEU A 17 12.56 5.95 -0.94
N ILE A 18 12.70 6.53 -2.13
CA ILE A 18 13.89 7.26 -2.54
C ILE A 18 14.08 8.52 -1.70
N GLU A 19 13.02 9.31 -1.51
CA GLU A 19 13.03 10.52 -0.66
C GLU A 19 13.44 10.19 0.79
N THR A 20 12.99 9.06 1.33
CA THR A 20 13.32 8.65 2.70
C THR A 20 14.77 8.18 2.83
N ASN A 21 15.36 7.65 1.76
CA ASN A 21 16.70 7.02 1.80
C ASN A 21 17.79 7.83 1.10
N SER A 22 17.46 8.98 0.51
CA SER A 22 18.41 9.83 -0.21
C SER A 22 18.27 11.29 0.21
N GLU A 23 19.34 11.84 0.77
CA GLU A 23 19.45 13.28 1.05
C GLU A 23 20.06 14.06 -0.12
N LEU A 24 20.51 13.36 -1.17
CA LEU A 24 21.35 13.91 -2.24
C LEU A 24 20.59 14.10 -3.56
N LEU A 25 19.42 13.49 -3.70
CA LEU A 25 18.62 13.57 -4.92
C LEU A 25 17.56 14.66 -4.77
N THR A 26 17.53 15.56 -5.74
CA THR A 26 16.44 16.52 -5.91
C THR A 26 15.19 15.84 -6.48
N ASP A 27 14.01 16.39 -6.20
CA ASP A 27 12.74 15.91 -6.74
C ASP A 27 12.80 15.70 -8.26
N ILE A 28 13.39 16.63 -9.01
CA ILE A 28 13.52 16.54 -10.48
C ILE A 28 14.33 15.31 -10.89
N GLN A 29 15.38 14.95 -10.14
CA GLN A 29 16.19 13.76 -10.43
C GLN A 29 15.41 12.48 -10.10
N ILE A 30 14.65 12.47 -9.01
CA ILE A 30 13.79 11.35 -8.62
C ILE A 30 12.73 11.11 -9.71
N GLU A 31 12.05 12.17 -10.15
CA GLU A 31 11.07 12.11 -11.23
C GLU A 31 11.69 11.54 -12.51
N LYS A 32 12.89 12.00 -12.90
CA LYS A 32 13.61 11.45 -14.05
C LYS A 32 13.88 9.95 -13.93
N ILE A 33 14.30 9.48 -12.76
CA ILE A 33 14.54 8.05 -12.49
C ILE A 33 13.24 7.25 -12.65
N LEU A 34 12.14 7.75 -12.08
CA LEU A 34 10.84 7.09 -12.17
C LEU A 34 10.26 7.10 -13.59
N HIS A 35 10.59 8.11 -14.40
CA HIS A 35 10.18 8.23 -15.80
C HIS A 35 11.05 7.42 -16.78
N THR A 36 12.27 7.02 -16.42
CA THR A 36 13.15 6.24 -17.31
C THR A 36 12.66 4.84 -17.61
N THR A 37 11.67 4.34 -16.87
CA THR A 37 11.04 3.05 -17.09
C THR A 37 9.66 3.28 -17.68
N ASP A 38 9.43 2.86 -18.93
CA ASP A 38 8.08 2.67 -19.52
C ASP A 38 7.37 1.48 -18.86
N SER A 39 7.39 1.43 -17.53
CA SER A 39 6.82 0.37 -16.74
C SER A 39 5.38 0.73 -16.40
N TYR A 40 4.50 -0.26 -16.53
CA TYR A 40 3.18 -0.20 -15.92
C TYR A 40 3.35 -0.19 -14.39
N TRP A 41 2.95 0.91 -13.75
CA TRP A 41 2.94 1.04 -12.30
C TRP A 41 1.62 0.52 -11.74
N LEU A 42 1.69 -0.35 -10.74
CA LEU A 42 0.47 -0.85 -10.08
C LEU A 42 -0.26 0.29 -9.35
N ASP A 43 -1.57 0.40 -9.57
CA ASP A 43 -2.48 1.25 -8.81
C ASP A 43 -3.60 0.37 -8.25
N LEU A 44 -3.52 0.07 -6.95
CA LEU A 44 -4.38 -0.88 -6.28
C LEU A 44 -5.16 -0.22 -5.13
N THR A 45 -6.43 -0.59 -4.97
CA THR A 45 -7.21 -0.26 -3.77
C THR A 45 -7.37 -1.50 -2.90
N PHE A 46 -6.83 -1.45 -1.69
CA PHE A 46 -7.02 -2.46 -0.66
C PHE A 46 -8.23 -2.08 0.21
N LYS A 47 -9.26 -2.94 0.23
CA LYS A 47 -10.44 -2.80 1.08
C LYS A 47 -10.37 -3.82 2.20
N PHE A 48 -10.02 -3.35 3.40
CA PHE A 48 -9.92 -4.18 4.59
C PHE A 48 -11.24 -4.16 5.36
N PHE A 49 -11.74 -5.33 5.72
CA PHE A 49 -12.98 -5.47 6.47
C PHE A 49 -12.69 -5.81 7.94
N GLU A 50 -13.62 -5.46 8.82
CA GLU A 50 -13.49 -5.69 10.28
C GLU A 50 -13.40 -7.17 10.66
N ASP A 51 -13.98 -8.06 9.86
CA ASP A 51 -13.87 -9.51 10.01
C ASP A 51 -12.49 -10.07 9.60
N GLY A 52 -11.60 -9.20 9.12
CA GLY A 52 -10.27 -9.55 8.65
C GLY A 52 -10.23 -9.98 7.19
N SER A 53 -11.35 -10.03 6.47
CA SER A 53 -11.32 -10.27 5.02
C SER A 53 -10.70 -9.08 4.27
N LEU A 54 -10.30 -9.32 3.02
CA LEU A 54 -9.64 -8.34 2.16
C LEU A 54 -10.17 -8.50 0.73
N VAL A 55 -10.46 -7.36 0.10
CA VAL A 55 -10.64 -7.26 -1.34
C VAL A 55 -9.57 -6.30 -1.88
N ILE A 56 -8.91 -6.68 -2.97
CA ILE A 56 -7.94 -5.82 -3.66
C ILE A 56 -8.48 -5.57 -5.05
N ILE A 57 -8.51 -4.31 -5.47
CA ILE A 57 -9.01 -3.89 -6.77
C ILE A 57 -7.86 -3.25 -7.54
N ASP A 58 -7.63 -3.69 -8.76
CA ASP A 58 -6.78 -2.97 -9.70
C ASP A 58 -7.58 -1.78 -10.25
N ASN A 59 -7.11 -0.57 -9.99
CA ASN A 59 -7.82 0.66 -10.36
C ASN A 59 -7.77 0.96 -11.86
N HIS A 60 -6.91 0.30 -12.65
CA HIS A 60 -6.90 0.44 -14.10
C HIS A 60 -7.92 -0.47 -14.79
N THR A 61 -8.04 -1.71 -14.32
CA THR A 61 -8.96 -2.71 -14.92
C THR A 61 -10.30 -2.79 -14.21
N GLU A 62 -10.40 -2.19 -13.02
CA GLU A 62 -11.52 -2.30 -12.08
C GLU A 62 -11.84 -3.74 -11.64
N GLN A 63 -10.89 -4.67 -11.84
CA GLN A 63 -11.04 -6.07 -11.50
C GLN A 63 -10.43 -6.41 -10.14
N ASN A 64 -10.88 -7.53 -9.56
CA ASN A 64 -10.27 -8.08 -8.37
C ASN A 64 -8.83 -8.52 -8.66
N PHE A 65 -7.90 -8.01 -7.86
CA PHE A 65 -6.50 -8.41 -7.90
C PHE A 65 -6.26 -9.52 -6.84
N PRO A 66 -5.79 -10.72 -7.22
CA PRO A 66 -5.60 -11.80 -6.25
C PRO A 66 -4.46 -11.50 -5.27
N LEU A 67 -4.71 -11.72 -3.97
CA LEU A 67 -3.69 -11.52 -2.91
C LEU A 67 -2.40 -12.32 -3.18
N LYS A 68 -2.52 -13.54 -3.70
CA LYS A 68 -1.38 -14.41 -4.05
C LYS A 68 -0.49 -13.85 -5.17
N ASP A 69 -1.01 -12.91 -5.96
CA ASP A 69 -0.31 -12.32 -7.09
C ASP A 69 0.40 -11.02 -6.70
N LEU A 70 0.21 -10.54 -5.46
CA LEU A 70 0.97 -9.41 -4.93
C LEU A 70 2.46 -9.75 -4.84
N LYS A 71 3.30 -8.82 -5.30
CA LYS A 71 4.76 -8.92 -5.24
C LYS A 71 5.37 -7.55 -4.96
N GLY A 72 6.66 -7.54 -4.61
CA GLY A 72 7.44 -6.31 -4.47
C GLY A 72 6.79 -5.28 -3.54
N ALA A 73 6.74 -4.03 -4.00
CA ALA A 73 6.21 -2.89 -3.25
C ALA A 73 4.74 -3.08 -2.83
N ALA A 74 3.90 -3.66 -3.68
CA ALA A 74 2.50 -3.88 -3.36
C ALA A 74 2.31 -4.89 -2.21
N PHE A 75 3.14 -5.94 -2.17
CA PHE A 75 3.12 -6.92 -1.08
C PHE A 75 3.64 -6.32 0.23
N ASP A 76 4.74 -5.55 0.17
CA ASP A 76 5.27 -4.86 1.35
C ASP A 76 4.25 -3.86 1.93
N PHE A 77 3.60 -3.07 1.06
CA PHE A 77 2.53 -2.17 1.45
C PHE A 77 1.39 -2.92 2.17
N TYR A 78 0.92 -4.02 1.59
CA TYR A 78 -0.12 -4.86 2.21
C TYR A 78 0.27 -5.31 3.61
N VAL A 79 1.49 -5.85 3.78
CA VAL A 79 1.96 -6.34 5.08
C VAL A 79 2.02 -5.20 6.11
N LYS A 80 2.55 -4.03 5.74
CA LYS A 80 2.62 -2.86 6.62
C LYS A 80 1.23 -2.40 7.07
N GLN A 81 0.27 -2.28 6.15
CA GLN A 81 -1.11 -1.92 6.47
C GLN A 81 -1.75 -2.96 7.39
N ARG A 82 -1.56 -4.25 7.10
CA ARG A 82 -2.13 -5.34 7.90
C ARG A 82 -1.61 -5.33 9.33
N ILE A 83 -0.31 -5.14 9.52
CA ILE A 83 0.31 -5.03 10.86
C ILE A 83 -0.24 -3.82 11.61
N MET A 84 -0.38 -2.67 10.95
CA MET A 84 -0.92 -1.46 11.55
C MET A 84 -2.35 -1.68 12.07
N MET A 85 -3.22 -2.29 11.26
CA MET A 85 -4.59 -2.60 11.65
C MET A 85 -4.67 -3.58 12.82
N ILE A 86 -3.86 -4.66 12.80
CA ILE A 86 -3.80 -5.62 13.91
C ILE A 86 -3.40 -4.92 15.21
N ARG A 87 -2.36 -4.05 15.15
CA ARG A 87 -1.91 -3.29 16.32
C ARG A 87 -3.00 -2.35 16.85
N ALA A 88 -3.72 -1.66 15.97
CA ALA A 88 -4.83 -0.78 16.38
C ALA A 88 -5.96 -1.58 17.06
N HIS A 89 -6.33 -2.73 16.50
CA HIS A 89 -7.37 -3.60 17.06
C HIS A 89 -6.98 -4.15 18.43
N LEU A 90 -5.74 -4.63 18.58
CA LEU A 90 -5.23 -5.11 19.87
C LEU A 90 -5.23 -4.01 20.93
N LYS A 91 -4.80 -2.79 20.59
CA LYS A 91 -4.84 -1.64 21.51
C LYS A 91 -6.27 -1.30 21.93
N SER A 92 -7.22 -1.31 20.99
CA SER A 92 -8.64 -1.06 21.30
C SER A 92 -9.19 -2.08 22.30
N LYS A 93 -8.88 -3.38 22.13
CA LYS A 93 -9.29 -4.43 23.07
C LYS A 93 -8.70 -4.27 24.46
N VAL A 94 -7.42 -3.91 24.56
CA VAL A 94 -6.78 -3.63 25.86
C VAL A 94 -7.48 -2.47 26.57
N LEU A 95 -7.79 -1.39 25.86
CA LEU A 95 -8.51 -0.23 26.42
C LEU A 95 -9.95 -0.54 26.84
N GLN A 96 -10.62 -1.49 26.18
CA GLN A 96 -11.99 -1.91 26.55
C GLN A 96 -12.05 -2.84 27.76
N THR A 97 -10.91 -3.47 28.11
CA THR A 97 -10.83 -4.44 29.21
C THR A 97 -10.18 -3.84 30.47
N ALA A 98 -9.68 -2.60 30.39
CA ALA A 98 -9.10 -1.82 31.48
C ALA A 98 -10.15 -0.87 32.08
#